data_AF-A0A843TJE0-F1
#
_entry.id   AF-A0A843TJE0-F1
#
_cell.length_a   1.000
_cell.length_b   1.000
_cell.length_c   1.000
_cell.angle_alpha   90.00
_cell.angle_beta   90.00
_cell.angle_gamma   90.00
#
_symmetry.space_group_name_H-M   'P 1'
#
loop_
_entity.id
_entity.type
_entity.pdbx_description
1 polymer ?
#
loop_
_entity_poly.entity_id
_entity_poly.type
_entity_poly.pdbx_seq_one_letter_code
_entity_poly.pdbx_strand_id
1 'polypeptide(L)'
;MFLKLRGILVERELIRDCRYVTTIEQLAMFLYAMGHGVATGAMCEHFQHSSETINYYVNHIIKAIASLRFTYIVLPSGTDPVHPRIHHDDHFYPYFKDYYFNLRQMDNDEDDDDPPDDPHLGVN
;
A
#
# COMPACT_ATOMS: atom_id res chain seq x y z
N MET A 1 20.13 3.09 6.85
CA MET A 1 18.71 2.88 6.49
C MET A 1 18.32 3.66 5.23
N PHE A 2 18.47 4.98 5.20
CA PHE A 2 18.19 5.85 4.03
C PHE A 2 18.82 5.38 2.70
N LEU A 3 20.14 5.15 2.66
CA LEU A 3 20.83 4.72 1.44
C LEU A 3 20.39 3.33 0.95
N LYS A 4 19.96 2.46 1.87
CA LYS A 4 19.46 1.12 1.54
C LYS A 4 18.10 1.20 0.84
N LEU A 5 17.21 2.07 1.33
CA LEU A 5 15.93 2.35 0.68
C LEU A 5 16.14 2.93 -0.72
N ARG A 6 17.03 3.93 -0.85
CA ARG A 6 17.39 4.49 -2.17
C ARG A 6 17.89 3.40 -3.11
N GLY A 7 18.77 2.50 -2.63
CA GLY A 7 19.28 1.37 -3.40
C GLY A 7 18.17 0.52 -3.99
N ILE A 8 17.22 0.08 -3.16
CA ILE A 8 16.06 -0.74 -3.60
C ILE A 8 15.19 0.00 -4.62
N LEU A 9 14.96 1.30 -4.41
CA LEU A 9 14.12 2.11 -5.30
C LEU A 9 14.79 2.35 -6.66
N VAL A 10 16.11 2.56 -6.68
CA VAL A 10 16.88 2.75 -7.93
C VAL A 10 17.06 1.44 -8.68
N GLU A 11 17.38 0.34 -7.97
CA GLU A 11 17.57 -1.00 -8.56
C GLU A 11 16.30 -1.50 -9.24
N ARG A 12 15.12 -1.12 -8.74
CA ARG A 12 13.82 -1.45 -9.32
C ARG A 12 13.33 -0.40 -10.32
N GLU A 13 14.18 0.56 -10.69
CA GLU A 13 13.88 1.67 -11.62
C GLU A 13 12.67 2.52 -11.23
N LEU A 14 12.31 2.53 -9.95
CA LEU A 14 11.16 3.28 -9.43
C LEU A 14 11.48 4.76 -9.26
N ILE A 15 12.76 5.08 -9.05
CA ILE A 15 13.28 6.45 -8.97
C ILE A 15 14.57 6.54 -9.76
N ARG A 16 14.79 7.70 -10.38
CA ARG A 16 16.00 7.98 -11.16
C ARG A 16 16.44 9.41 -10.96
N ASP A 17 17.74 9.64 -11.17
CA ASP A 17 18.28 11.00 -11.09
C ASP A 17 17.69 11.84 -12.22
N CYS A 18 17.27 13.05 -11.89
CA CYS A 18 16.85 14.07 -12.84
C CYS A 18 17.93 15.14 -12.94
N ARG A 19 17.93 15.90 -14.05
CA ARG A 19 18.92 16.96 -14.33
C ARG A 19 19.09 17.96 -13.18
N TYR A 20 18.02 18.22 -12.43
CA TYR A 20 17.99 19.23 -11.37
C TYR A 20 17.67 18.67 -9.98
N VAL A 21 17.31 17.38 -9.87
CA VAL A 21 16.93 16.76 -8.59
C VAL A 21 17.42 15.32 -8.53
N THR A 22 18.34 15.05 -7.62
CA THR A 22 18.93 13.72 -7.45
C THR A 22 17.98 12.78 -6.72
N THR A 23 18.12 11.47 -6.89
CA THR A 23 17.38 10.44 -6.14
C THR A 23 17.54 10.58 -4.62
N ILE A 24 18.69 11.06 -4.16
CA ILE A 24 18.93 11.40 -2.76
C ILE A 24 18.02 12.54 -2.34
N GLU A 25 17.98 13.62 -3.12
CA GLU A 25 17.19 14.81 -2.83
C GLU A 25 15.67 14.53 -2.90
N GLN A 26 15.23 13.73 -3.87
CA GLN A 26 13.84 13.25 -3.94
C GLN A 26 13.45 12.49 -2.67
N LEU A 27 14.32 11.58 -2.21
CA LEU A 27 14.07 10.81 -0.99
C LEU A 27 14.16 11.68 0.27
N ALA A 28 15.04 12.68 0.28
CA ALA A 28 15.17 13.65 1.37
C ALA A 28 13.90 14.51 1.50
N MET A 29 13.34 14.99 0.38
CA MET A 29 12.06 15.72 0.37
C MET A 29 10.92 14.88 0.98
N PHE A 30 10.80 13.62 0.56
CA PHE A 30 9.82 12.69 1.11
C PHE A 30 9.98 12.47 2.62
N LEU A 31 11.19 12.19 3.08
CA LEU A 31 11.44 11.97 4.51
C LEU A 31 11.26 13.22 5.34
N TYR A 32 11.60 14.39 4.80
CA TYR A 32 11.37 15.66 5.46
C TYR A 32 9.87 15.95 5.61
N ALA A 33 9.09 15.70 4.55
CA ALA A 33 7.63 15.86 4.57
C ALA A 33 6.98 14.96 5.64
N MET A 34 7.32 13.67 5.65
CA MET A 34 6.76 12.72 6.62
C MET A 34 7.29 12.90 8.04
N GLY A 35 8.57 13.26 8.17
CA GLY A 35 9.25 13.33 9.46
C GLY A 35 8.84 14.53 10.29
N HIS A 36 8.44 15.62 9.64
CA HIS A 36 8.16 16.88 10.35
C HIS A 36 6.75 17.44 10.14
N GLY A 37 5.87 16.82 9.34
CA GLY A 37 4.50 17.33 9.12
C GLY A 37 4.46 18.81 8.71
N VAL A 38 5.53 19.28 8.07
CA VAL A 38 5.77 20.71 7.86
C VAL A 38 4.93 21.20 6.70
N ALA A 39 4.52 22.47 6.79
CA ALA A 39 3.96 23.18 5.65
C ALA A 39 4.92 23.10 4.45
N THR A 40 4.34 22.87 3.26
CA THR A 40 5.07 22.80 1.99
C THR A 40 5.94 24.04 1.75
N GLY A 41 5.57 25.21 2.29
CA GLY A 41 6.37 26.44 2.21
C GLY A 41 7.77 26.33 2.82
N ALA A 42 7.91 25.70 3.99
CA ALA A 42 9.22 25.52 4.62
C ALA A 42 10.09 24.51 3.85
N MET A 43 9.46 23.55 3.17
CA MET A 43 10.16 22.65 2.26
C MET A 43 10.68 23.40 1.03
N CYS A 44 9.88 24.29 0.45
CA CYS A 44 10.31 25.12 -0.68
C CYS A 44 11.55 25.96 -0.31
N GLU A 45 11.57 26.53 0.90
CA GLU A 45 12.71 27.29 1.40
C GLU A 45 13.93 26.39 1.65
N HIS A 46 13.74 25.22 2.25
CA HIS A 46 14.88 24.34 2.56
C HIS A 46 15.53 23.74 1.32
N PHE A 47 14.72 23.26 0.38
CA PHE A 47 15.19 22.58 -0.83
C PHE A 47 15.32 23.52 -2.03
N GLN A 48 14.94 24.80 -1.90
CA GLN A 48 15.00 25.81 -2.96
C GLN A 48 14.26 25.41 -4.25
N HIS A 49 13.16 24.68 -4.08
CA HIS A 49 12.29 24.22 -5.17
C HIS A 49 10.87 24.77 -5.03
N SER A 50 10.14 24.83 -6.14
CA SER A 50 8.73 25.22 -6.11
C SER A 50 7.88 24.19 -5.35
N SER A 51 6.76 24.62 -4.77
CA SER A 51 5.82 23.74 -4.08
C SER A 51 5.28 22.63 -4.99
N GLU A 52 5.12 22.92 -6.28
CA GLU A 52 4.79 21.94 -7.31
C GLU A 52 5.87 20.86 -7.43
N THR A 53 7.15 21.26 -7.49
CA THR A 53 8.28 20.33 -7.57
C THR A 53 8.37 19.46 -6.31
N ILE A 54 8.23 20.06 -5.13
CA ILE A 54 8.19 19.33 -3.86
C ILE A 54 7.06 18.30 -3.88
N ASN A 55 5.84 18.74 -4.19
CA ASN A 55 4.67 17.87 -4.18
C ASN A 55 4.77 16.75 -5.22
N TYR A 56 5.32 17.05 -6.41
CA TYR A 56 5.59 16.06 -7.44
C TYR A 56 6.50 14.95 -6.91
N TYR A 57 7.67 15.30 -6.35
CA TYR A 57 8.62 14.28 -5.90
C TYR A 57 8.14 13.53 -4.67
N VAL A 58 7.51 14.19 -3.70
CA VAL A 58 6.92 13.50 -2.54
C VAL A 58 5.89 12.46 -3.00
N ASN A 59 4.95 12.84 -3.87
CA ASN A 59 3.95 11.91 -4.39
C ASN A 59 4.57 10.82 -5.27
N HIS A 60 5.60 11.15 -6.04
CA HIS A 60 6.33 10.18 -6.86
C HIS A 60 6.97 9.11 -5.98
N ILE A 61 7.66 9.50 -4.90
CA ILE A 61 8.26 8.56 -3.94
C ILE A 61 7.19 7.74 -3.21
N ILE A 62 6.06 8.33 -2.81
CA ILE A 62 4.95 7.59 -2.19
C ILE A 62 4.43 6.51 -3.14
N LYS A 63 4.22 6.82 -4.41
CA LYS A 63 3.77 5.85 -5.43
C LYS A 63 4.81 4.76 -5.66
N ALA A 64 6.08 5.12 -5.74
CA ALA A 64 7.19 4.17 -5.85
C ALA A 64 7.19 3.19 -4.68
N ILE A 65 7.11 3.68 -3.44
CA ILE A 65 7.05 2.83 -2.24
C ILE A 65 5.76 2.00 -2.21
N ALA A 66 4.62 2.57 -2.58
CA ALA A 66 3.36 1.85 -2.65
C ALA A 66 3.41 0.71 -3.67
N SER A 67 4.18 0.82 -4.76
CA SER A 67 4.39 -0.28 -5.71
C SER A 67 5.13 -1.47 -5.09
N LEU A 68 5.99 -1.21 -4.09
CA LEU A 68 6.72 -2.24 -3.35
C LEU A 68 5.80 -3.06 -2.43
N ARG A 69 4.55 -2.61 -2.18
CA ARG A 69 3.61 -3.30 -1.28
C ARG A 69 3.43 -4.76 -1.64
N PHE A 70 3.32 -5.08 -2.93
CA PHE A 70 3.08 -6.45 -3.38
C PHE A 70 4.29 -7.36 -3.17
N THR A 71 5.49 -6.80 -2.99
CA THR A 71 6.70 -7.59 -2.75
C THR A 71 7.01 -7.76 -1.26
N TYR A 72 6.69 -6.77 -0.43
CA TYR A 72 7.13 -6.75 0.98
C TYR A 72 5.99 -6.76 2.00
N ILE A 73 4.77 -6.47 1.58
CA ILE A 73 3.60 -6.50 2.45
C ILE A 73 2.81 -7.76 2.10
N VAL A 74 2.92 -8.76 2.96
CA VAL A 74 2.01 -9.90 2.95
C VAL A 74 0.76 -9.45 3.69
N LEU A 75 -0.37 -9.40 2.98
CA LEU A 75 -1.64 -9.17 3.65
C LEU A 75 -2.01 -10.45 4.43
N PRO A 76 -2.59 -10.30 5.63
CA PRO A 76 -3.13 -11.44 6.35
C PRO A 76 -4.17 -12.14 5.47
N SER A 77 -4.19 -13.47 5.45
CA SER A 77 -5.31 -14.23 4.90
C SER A 77 -6.57 -14.00 5.74
N GLY A 78 -7.76 -14.28 5.20
CA GLY A 78 -9.04 -14.08 5.90
C GLY A 78 -9.18 -14.82 7.24
N THR A 79 -8.26 -15.74 7.52
CA THR A 79 -8.19 -16.57 8.73
C THR A 79 -7.10 -16.12 9.71
N ASP A 80 -6.26 -15.17 9.33
CA ASP A 80 -5.16 -14.70 10.20
C ASP A 80 -5.71 -13.84 11.35
N PRO A 81 -5.33 -14.14 12.60
CA PRO A 81 -5.82 -13.40 13.75
C PRO A 81 -5.25 -11.98 13.77
N VAL A 82 -6.12 -10.98 13.83
CA VAL A 82 -5.72 -9.59 14.10
C VAL A 82 -5.08 -9.54 15.50
N HIS A 83 -3.91 -8.92 15.58
CA HIS A 83 -3.22 -8.78 16.85
C HIS A 83 -4.12 -8.08 17.89
N PRO A 84 -4.23 -8.57 19.14
CA PRO A 84 -5.19 -8.06 20.13
C PRO A 84 -5.13 -6.54 20.34
N ARG A 85 -3.94 -5.96 20.33
CA ARG A 85 -3.75 -4.50 20.43
C ARG A 85 -4.48 -3.69 19.36
N ILE A 86 -4.57 -4.22 18.14
CA ILE A 86 -5.25 -3.54 17.02
C ILE A 86 -6.75 -3.79 17.12
N HIS A 87 -7.15 -4.99 17.52
CA HIS A 87 -8.56 -5.35 17.73
C HIS A 87 -9.23 -4.49 18.82
N HIS A 88 -8.47 -4.08 19.84
CA HIS A 88 -8.97 -3.24 20.93
C HIS A 88 -8.80 -1.73 20.68
N ASP A 89 -8.28 -1.31 19.53
CA ASP A 89 -8.13 0.10 19.19
C ASP A 89 -9.19 0.50 18.16
N ASP A 90 -10.17 1.27 18.60
CA ASP A 90 -11.29 1.75 17.77
C ASP A 90 -10.83 2.64 16.60
N HIS A 91 -9.62 3.22 16.65
CA HIS A 91 -9.08 4.02 15.55
C HIS A 91 -8.48 3.15 14.44
N PHE A 92 -7.87 2.01 14.79
CA PHE A 92 -7.19 1.15 13.82
C PHE A 92 -8.05 -0.02 13.36
N TYR A 93 -8.86 -0.61 14.24
CA TYR A 93 -9.68 -1.78 13.94
C TYR A 93 -10.58 -1.64 12.69
N PRO A 94 -11.22 -0.48 12.40
CA PRO A 94 -12.05 -0.31 11.21
C PRO A 94 -11.33 -0.65 9.89
N TYR A 95 -10.04 -0.29 9.77
CA TYR A 95 -9.25 -0.56 8.57
C TYR A 95 -8.96 -2.05 8.36
N PHE A 96 -8.96 -2.84 9.44
CA PHE A 96 -8.75 -4.29 9.35
C PHE A 96 -10.07 -5.03 9.14
N LYS A 97 -11.18 -4.57 9.73
CA LYS A 97 -12.50 -5.21 9.64
C LYS A 97 -13.04 -5.28 8.20
N ASP A 98 -12.96 -4.18 7.44
CA ASP A 98 -13.45 -4.14 6.05
C ASP A 98 -12.70 -5.13 5.14
N TYR A 99 -11.43 -5.38 5.42
CA TYR A 99 -10.63 -6.32 4.64
C TYR A 99 -11.10 -7.79 4.82
N TYR A 100 -11.36 -8.22 6.06
CA TYR A 100 -11.91 -9.56 6.33
C TYR A 100 -13.34 -9.73 5.82
N PHE A 101 -14.15 -8.67 5.88
CA PHE A 101 -15.54 -8.71 5.40
C PHE A 101 -15.63 -8.91 3.88
N ASN A 102 -14.77 -8.25 3.11
CA ASN A 102 -14.74 -8.38 1.65
C ASN A 102 -14.18 -9.74 1.17
N LEU A 103 -13.19 -10.30 1.87
CA LEU A 103 -12.66 -11.63 1.55
C LEU A 103 -13.69 -12.74 1.76
N ARG A 104 -14.48 -12.66 2.83
CA ARG A 104 -15.51 -13.66 3.14
C ARG A 104 -16.64 -13.71 2.11
N GLN A 105 -16.89 -12.64 1.35
CA GLN A 105 -17.94 -12.64 0.33
C GLN A 105 -17.51 -13.40 -0.94
N MET A 106 -16.22 -13.40 -1.28
CA MET A 106 -15.71 -14.08 -2.48
C MET A 106 -15.74 -15.61 -2.38
N ASP A 107 -15.70 -16.17 -1.17
CA ASP A 107 -15.73 -17.62 -0.95
C ASP A 107 -17.15 -18.22 -0.95
N ASN A 108 -18.21 -17.41 -1.06
CA ASN A 108 -19.61 -17.90 -1.00
C ASN A 108 -20.32 -18.00 -2.36
N ASP A 109 -19.65 -17.69 -3.48
CA ASP A 109 -20.26 -17.66 -4.82
C ASP A 109 -20.02 -18.96 -5.65
N GLU A 110 -19.47 -20.03 -5.07
CA GLU A 110 -19.06 -21.26 -5.79
C GLU A 110 -19.92 -22.53 -5.56
N ASP A 111 -21.00 -22.49 -4.78
CA ASP A 111 -21.75 -23.71 -4.38
C ASP A 111 -23.24 -23.74 -4.80
N ASP A 112 -23.62 -23.20 -5.96
CA ASP A 112 -25.01 -23.25 -6.48
C ASP A 112 -25.12 -23.85 -7.91
N ASP A 113 -24.24 -24.79 -8.30
CA ASP A 113 -24.54 -25.72 -9.41
C ASP A 113 -25.16 -27.00 -8.83
N ASP A 114 -26.46 -26.92 -8.56
CA ASP A 114 -27.30 -28.08 -8.25
C ASP A 114 -27.20 -29.10 -9.40
N PRO A 115 -26.81 -30.37 -9.16
CA PRO A 115 -26.73 -31.33 -10.24
C PRO A 115 -28.15 -31.59 -10.79
N PRO A 116 -28.32 -31.73 -12.12
CA PRO A 116 -29.64 -31.92 -12.71
C PRO A 116 -30.29 -33.19 -12.14
N ASP A 117 -31.47 -33.04 -11.55
CA ASP A 117 -32.34 -34.13 -11.12
C ASP A 117 -32.48 -35.17 -12.25
N ASP A 118 -31.88 -36.35 -12.09
CA ASP A 118 -32.05 -37.48 -13.02
C ASP A 118 -33.39 -38.17 -12.73
N PRO A 119 -34.38 -38.09 -13.65
CA PRO A 119 -35.73 -38.58 -13.39
C PRO A 119 -35.91 -40.03 -13.88
N HIS A 120 -35.01 -40.96 -13.57
CA HIS A 120 -35.22 -42.37 -13.91
C HIS A 120 -34.71 -43.35 -12.86
N LEU A 121 -35.46 -43.52 -11.75
CA LEU A 121 -35.44 -44.75 -10.96
C LEU A 121 -36.83 -45.06 -10.39
N GLY A 122 -37.73 -45.46 -11.29
CA GLY A 122 -38.95 -46.17 -10.95
C GLY A 122 -38.66 -47.65 -10.67
N VAL A 123 -38.72 -47.98 -9.39
CA VAL A 123 -39.11 -49.25 -8.74
C VAL A 123 -39.45 -50.43 -9.68
N ASN A 124 -38.73 -51.54 -9.54
CA ASN A 124 -39.24 -52.90 -9.80
C ASN A 124 -39.81 -53.48 -8.51
#